data_AF-A0A2V9KZP9-F1
#
_entry.id   AF-A0A2V9KZP9-F1
#
_cell.length_a   1.000
_cell.length_b   1.000
_cell.length_c   1.000
_cell.angle_alpha   90.00
_cell.angle_beta   90.00
_cell.angle_gamma   90.00
#
_symmetry.space_group_name_H-M   'P 1'
#
loop_
_entity.id
_entity.type
_entity.pdbx_description
1 polymer ?
#
loop_
_entity_poly.entity_id
_entity_poly.type
_entity_poly.pdbx_seq_one_letter_code
_entity_poly.pdbx_strand_id
1 'polypeptide(L)'
;MLLLLLAAASLFPILLMRQEIKRRDAFLASAGAFEELTNRHVFWHSAYIGLAYWPNSEVPKYLDEVAVAKVRSIRPDAAFCSPEYEAVLEHEFWRILIRQPWIVLLNLALKLVVISAMTLVVALPALNIIVRQRKTLWFDGAFAAGILTSSLAGLIVVPKPRYLLGMICFVAMYALLSWSLDQRRCDMTQC
;
A
#
# COMPACT_ATOMS: atom_id res chain seq x y z
N MET A 1 -0.98 25.10 18.58
CA MET A 1 -1.54 24.05 19.46
C MET A 1 -1.90 22.76 18.71
N LEU A 2 -2.73 22.80 17.66
CA LEU A 2 -3.10 21.60 16.87
C LEU A 2 -1.90 20.85 16.27
N LEU A 3 -0.93 21.57 15.69
CA LEU A 3 0.30 20.95 15.14
C LEU A 3 1.14 20.25 16.21
N LEU A 4 1.20 20.80 17.43
CA LEU A 4 1.91 20.17 18.55
C LEU A 4 1.17 18.92 19.05
N LEU A 5 -0.16 18.94 19.07
CA LEU A 5 -0.97 17.77 19.40
C LEU A 5 -0.83 16.67 18.34
N LEU A 6 -0.84 17.01 17.05
CA LEU A 6 -0.62 16.06 15.95
C LEU A 6 0.81 15.49 15.98
N ALA A 7 1.81 16.34 16.22
CA ALA A 7 3.19 15.88 16.39
C ALA A 7 3.32 14.93 17.59
N ALA A 8 2.77 15.31 18.75
CA ALA A 8 2.78 14.47 19.96
C ALA A 8 2.05 13.12 19.73
N ALA A 9 0.88 13.15 19.11
CA ALA A 9 0.12 11.95 18.76
C ALA A 9 0.87 11.04 17.78
N SER A 10 1.66 11.62 16.87
CA SER A 10 2.47 10.86 15.90
C SER A 10 3.76 10.31 16.52
N LEU A 11 4.36 11.02 17.48
CA LEU A 11 5.58 10.61 18.20
C LEU A 11 5.31 9.47 19.18
N PHE A 12 4.16 9.48 19.85
CA PHE A 12 3.81 8.46 20.84
C PHE A 12 3.97 7.01 20.34
N PRO A 13 3.34 6.58 19.22
CA PRO A 13 3.51 5.22 18.73
C PRO A 13 4.95 4.92 18.28
N ILE A 14 5.69 5.90 17.78
CA ILE A 14 7.10 5.74 17.39
C ILE A 14 7.96 5.41 18.61
N LEU A 15 7.76 6.13 19.72
CA LEU A 15 8.50 5.92 20.96
C LEU A 15 8.18 4.55 21.57
N LEU A 16 6.90 4.17 21.60
CA LEU A 16 6.48 2.83 22.04
C LEU A 16 7.14 1.72 21.21
N MET A 17 7.10 1.82 19.88
CA MET A 17 7.73 0.81 19.01
C MET A 17 9.24 0.76 19.20
N ARG A 18 9.92 1.90 19.39
CA ARG A 18 11.35 1.93 19.71
C ARG A 18 11.66 1.21 21.01
N GLN A 19 10.81 1.32 22.03
CA GLN A 19 11.00 0.64 23.30
C GLN A 19 10.88 -0.88 23.15
N GLU A 20 9.87 -1.35 22.41
CA GLU A 20 9.68 -2.78 22.18
C GLU A 20 10.79 -3.39 21.30
N ILE A 21 11.29 -2.65 20.31
CA ILE A 21 12.47 -3.07 19.52
C ILE A 21 13.68 -3.25 20.44
N LYS A 22 13.97 -2.28 21.32
CA LYS A 22 15.08 -2.40 22.27
C LYS A 22 14.94 -3.60 23.21
N ARG A 23 13.73 -3.88 23.69
CA ARG A 23 13.45 -5.05 24.55
C ARG A 23 13.69 -6.36 23.81
N ARG A 24 13.19 -6.46 22.57
CA ARG A 24 13.44 -7.61 21.70
C ARG A 24 14.94 -7.81 21.47
N ASP A 25 15.66 -6.76 21.12
CA ASP A 25 17.08 -6.83 20.80
C ASP A 25 17.91 -7.27 22.00
N ALA A 26 17.61 -6.74 23.20
CA ALA A 26 18.24 -7.19 24.44
C ALA A 26 17.96 -8.67 24.76
N PHE A 27 16.75 -9.15 24.50
CA PHE A 27 16.37 -10.55 24.66
C PHE A 27 17.06 -11.48 23.64
N LEU A 28 17.14 -11.08 22.38
CA LEU A 28 17.82 -11.88 21.35
C LEU A 28 19.34 -11.92 21.57
N ALA A 29 19.92 -10.82 22.04
CA ALA A 29 21.34 -10.74 22.41
C ALA A 29 21.67 -11.68 23.57
N SER A 30 20.82 -11.74 24.61
CA SER A 30 21.03 -12.67 25.72
C SER A 30 20.83 -14.14 25.34
N ALA A 31 20.05 -14.42 24.30
CA ALA A 31 19.86 -15.76 23.74
C ALA A 31 20.95 -16.20 22.73
N GLY A 32 21.92 -15.33 22.41
CA GLY A 32 22.96 -15.62 21.42
C GLY A 32 22.47 -15.69 19.97
N ALA A 33 21.25 -15.21 19.69
CA ALA A 33 20.60 -15.25 18.38
C ALA A 33 20.45 -13.84 17.77
N PHE A 34 21.27 -12.88 18.20
CA PHE A 34 21.19 -11.51 17.72
C PHE A 34 21.89 -11.35 16.37
N GLU A 35 21.09 -11.25 15.31
CA GLU A 35 21.49 -10.57 14.10
C GLU A 35 20.91 -9.16 14.12
N GLU A 36 21.76 -8.16 13.81
CA GLU A 36 21.31 -6.79 13.67
C GLU A 36 20.37 -6.70 12.47
N LEU A 37 19.06 -6.71 12.74
CA LEU A 37 18.04 -6.49 11.72
C LEU A 37 18.20 -5.06 11.22
N THR A 38 18.74 -4.92 10.00
CA THR A 38 18.68 -3.67 9.26
C THR A 38 17.22 -3.33 9.01
N ASN A 39 16.65 -2.50 9.90
CA ASN A 39 15.27 -2.04 9.79
C ASN A 39 15.18 -1.00 8.66
N ARG A 40 15.21 -1.50 7.43
CA ARG A 40 15.11 -0.70 6.21
C ARG A 40 13.86 -1.12 5.46
N HIS A 41 13.15 -0.12 4.93
CA HIS A 41 12.06 -0.35 4.01
C HIS A 41 12.61 -0.93 2.70
N VAL A 42 12.22 -2.16 2.40
CA VAL A 42 12.56 -2.85 1.14
C VAL A 42 11.42 -2.68 0.13
N PHE A 43 11.55 -1.62 -0.67
CA PHE A 43 10.56 -1.26 -1.67
C PHE A 43 10.58 -2.24 -2.84
N TRP A 44 11.77 -2.48 -3.40
CA TRP A 44 11.95 -3.31 -4.59
C TRP A 44 11.70 -4.78 -4.32
N HIS A 45 12.00 -5.26 -3.11
CA HIS A 45 11.53 -6.56 -2.65
C HIS A 45 10.03 -6.73 -2.84
N SER A 46 9.25 -5.82 -2.26
CA SER A 46 7.79 -5.87 -2.28
C SER A 46 7.23 -5.70 -3.70
N ALA A 47 7.81 -4.79 -4.49
CA ALA A 47 7.41 -4.57 -5.87
C ALA A 47 7.71 -5.78 -6.77
N TYR A 48 8.89 -6.40 -6.61
CA TYR A 48 9.32 -7.57 -7.38
C TYR A 48 8.42 -8.78 -7.09
N ILE A 49 8.26 -9.17 -5.82
CA ILE A 49 7.36 -10.30 -5.47
C ILE A 49 5.90 -9.98 -5.83
N GLY A 50 5.52 -8.69 -5.83
CA GLY A 50 4.22 -8.22 -6.28
C GLY A 50 3.90 -8.55 -7.74
N LEU A 51 4.90 -8.83 -8.58
CA LEU A 51 4.68 -9.31 -9.95
C LEU A 51 4.14 -10.75 -10.01
N ALA A 52 4.20 -11.50 -8.90
CA ALA A 52 3.61 -12.83 -8.78
C ALA A 52 2.12 -12.83 -8.44
N TYR A 53 1.46 -11.67 -8.45
CA TYR A 53 0.01 -11.60 -8.21
C TYR A 53 -0.77 -12.40 -9.27
N TRP A 54 -0.30 -12.37 -10.52
CA TRP A 54 -0.72 -13.29 -11.56
C TRP A 54 0.39 -14.30 -11.90
N PRO A 55 0.08 -15.60 -12.10
CA PRO A 55 1.08 -16.60 -12.47
C PRO A 55 1.89 -16.21 -13.70
N ASN A 56 3.22 -16.28 -13.58
CA ASN A 56 4.16 -16.00 -14.67
C ASN A 56 5.48 -16.76 -14.44
N SER A 57 6.35 -16.80 -15.46
CA SER A 57 7.61 -17.55 -15.43
C SER A 57 8.75 -16.86 -14.68
N GLU A 58 8.68 -15.54 -14.49
CA GLU A 58 9.77 -14.76 -13.88
C GLU A 58 9.69 -14.74 -12.36
N VAL A 59 8.47 -14.57 -11.83
CA VAL A 59 8.19 -14.52 -10.39
C VAL A 59 7.06 -15.52 -10.10
N PRO A 60 7.38 -16.79 -9.77
CA PRO A 60 6.40 -17.87 -9.76
C PRO A 60 5.38 -17.79 -8.62
N LYS A 61 5.75 -17.17 -7.48
CA LYS A 61 4.90 -17.09 -6.28
C LYS A 61 5.16 -15.79 -5.50
N TYR A 62 4.10 -15.27 -4.87
CA TYR A 62 4.18 -14.16 -3.93
C TYR A 62 4.70 -14.69 -2.58
N LEU A 63 6.01 -14.88 -2.48
CA LEU A 63 6.72 -15.41 -1.32
C LEU A 63 8.09 -14.72 -1.21
N ASP A 64 8.51 -14.36 0.00
CA ASP A 64 9.76 -13.64 0.24
C ASP A 64 10.97 -14.47 -0.22
N GLU A 65 10.88 -15.81 -0.09
CA GLU A 65 11.91 -16.76 -0.52
C GLU A 65 12.17 -16.68 -2.03
N VAL A 66 11.18 -16.31 -2.84
CA VAL A 66 11.34 -16.16 -4.30
C VAL A 66 12.27 -14.99 -4.62
N ALA A 67 12.07 -13.84 -3.98
CA ALA A 67 12.97 -12.70 -4.14
C ALA A 67 14.35 -12.99 -3.57
N VAL A 68 14.43 -13.62 -2.39
CA VAL A 68 15.71 -14.02 -1.79
C VAL A 68 16.47 -14.99 -2.70
N ALA A 69 15.80 -16.01 -3.25
CA ALA A 69 16.42 -16.96 -4.17
C ALA A 69 16.88 -16.27 -5.46
N LYS A 70 16.09 -15.34 -6.01
CA LYS A 70 16.49 -14.54 -7.17
C LYS A 70 17.76 -13.74 -6.88
N VAL A 71 17.80 -13.00 -5.78
CA VAL A 71 19.00 -12.22 -5.41
C VAL A 71 20.19 -13.15 -5.23
N ARG A 72 20.05 -14.24 -4.47
CA ARG A 72 21.15 -15.19 -4.23
C ARG A 72 21.66 -15.85 -5.52
N SER A 73 20.81 -16.03 -6.53
CA SER A 73 21.23 -16.57 -7.84
C SER A 73 22.15 -15.62 -8.63
N ILE A 74 22.08 -14.32 -8.35
CA ILE A 74 22.87 -13.28 -9.04
C ILE A 74 24.03 -12.81 -8.14
N ARG A 75 23.75 -12.63 -6.85
CA ARG A 75 24.69 -12.15 -5.83
C ARG A 75 24.50 -12.96 -4.54
N PRO A 76 25.20 -14.10 -4.40
CA PRO A 76 25.07 -15.00 -3.24
C PRO A 76 25.37 -14.32 -1.90
N ASP A 77 26.31 -13.37 -1.89
CA ASP A 77 26.81 -12.71 -0.69
C ASP A 77 26.00 -11.46 -0.29
N ALA A 78 24.95 -11.11 -1.04
CA ALA A 78 24.11 -9.96 -0.69
C ALA A 78 23.33 -10.23 0.59
N ALA A 79 23.58 -9.43 1.63
CA ALA A 79 22.83 -9.50 2.88
C ALA A 79 21.35 -9.17 2.63
N PHE A 80 20.46 -9.85 3.34
CA PHE A 80 19.02 -9.62 3.20
C PHE A 80 18.66 -8.18 3.57
N CYS A 81 17.79 -7.54 2.77
CA CYS A 81 17.41 -6.14 2.91
C CYS A 81 18.55 -5.11 2.83
N SER A 82 19.73 -5.49 2.30
CA SER A 82 20.82 -4.55 2.05
C SER A 82 20.58 -3.68 0.80
N PRO A 83 21.28 -2.56 0.62
CA PRO A 83 21.23 -1.79 -0.62
C PRO A 83 21.55 -2.61 -1.87
N GLU A 84 22.52 -3.52 -1.77
CA GLU A 84 22.92 -4.39 -2.88
C GLU A 84 21.81 -5.39 -3.21
N TYR A 85 21.11 -5.89 -2.20
CA TYR A 85 19.93 -6.74 -2.37
C TYR A 85 18.82 -6.01 -3.13
N GLU A 86 18.46 -4.80 -2.69
CA GLU A 86 17.42 -3.98 -3.33
C GLU A 86 17.80 -3.59 -4.77
N ALA A 87 19.07 -3.24 -5.02
CA ALA A 87 19.55 -2.89 -6.35
C ALA A 87 19.45 -4.06 -7.35
N VAL A 88 19.67 -5.30 -6.90
CA VAL A 88 19.47 -6.49 -7.74
C VAL A 88 18.00 -6.64 -8.12
N LEU A 89 17.08 -6.48 -7.17
CA LEU A 89 15.64 -6.60 -7.43
C LEU A 89 15.09 -5.44 -8.27
N GLU A 90 15.60 -4.23 -8.07
CA GLU A 90 15.32 -3.08 -8.93
C GLU A 90 15.69 -3.40 -10.38
N HIS A 91 16.94 -3.84 -10.60
CA HIS A 91 17.41 -4.19 -11.94
C HIS A 91 16.56 -5.29 -12.58
N GLU A 92 16.22 -6.33 -11.81
CA GLU A 92 15.39 -7.42 -12.29
C GLU A 92 13.96 -6.98 -12.60
N PHE A 93 13.37 -6.10 -11.79
CA PHE A 93 12.06 -5.52 -12.07
C PHE A 93 12.08 -4.75 -13.41
N TRP A 94 13.07 -3.88 -13.60
CA TRP A 94 13.22 -3.13 -14.84
C TRP A 94 13.52 -4.04 -16.04
N ARG A 95 14.33 -5.09 -15.87
CA ARG A 95 14.57 -6.11 -16.90
C ARG A 95 13.26 -6.74 -17.34
N ILE A 96 12.39 -7.14 -16.40
CA ILE A 96 11.08 -7.72 -16.70
C ILE A 96 10.20 -6.69 -17.41
N LEU A 97 10.15 -5.45 -16.93
CA LEU A 97 9.36 -4.39 -17.57
C LEU A 97 9.79 -4.15 -19.02
N ILE A 98 11.09 -4.15 -19.31
CA ILE A 98 11.60 -3.87 -20.66
C ILE A 98 11.48 -5.09 -21.58
N ARG A 99 11.82 -6.30 -21.10
CA ARG A 99 11.87 -7.51 -21.94
C ARG A 99 10.53 -8.24 -22.05
N GLN A 100 9.71 -8.17 -21.01
CA GLN A 100 8.40 -8.84 -20.91
C GLN A 100 7.36 -7.88 -20.29
N PRO A 101 7.11 -6.72 -20.93
CA PRO A 101 6.24 -5.67 -20.36
C PRO A 101 4.83 -6.17 -20.04
N TRP A 102 4.35 -7.17 -20.78
CA TRP A 102 3.03 -7.75 -20.57
C TRP A 102 2.86 -8.33 -19.16
N ILE A 103 3.91 -8.85 -18.51
CA ILE A 103 3.85 -9.36 -17.14
C ILE A 103 3.46 -8.22 -16.19
N VAL A 104 4.15 -7.08 -16.31
CA VAL A 104 3.91 -5.92 -15.44
C VAL A 104 2.55 -5.30 -15.74
N LEU A 105 2.22 -5.10 -17.02
CA LEU A 105 0.95 -4.51 -17.45
C LEU A 105 -0.26 -5.37 -17.05
N LEU A 106 -0.18 -6.69 -17.20
CA LEU A 106 -1.26 -7.60 -16.81
C LEU A 106 -1.45 -7.61 -15.30
N ASN A 107 -0.37 -7.67 -14.53
CA ASN A 107 -0.44 -7.56 -13.07
C ASN A 107 -1.06 -6.23 -12.65
N LEU A 108 -0.64 -5.11 -13.25
CA LEU A 108 -1.19 -3.80 -12.96
C LEU A 108 -2.69 -3.74 -13.28
N ALA A 109 -3.11 -4.23 -14.45
CA ALA A 109 -4.50 -4.25 -14.87
C ALA A 109 -5.38 -5.09 -13.95
N LEU A 110 -4.95 -6.31 -13.59
CA LEU A 110 -5.71 -7.19 -12.69
C LEU A 110 -5.83 -6.58 -11.28
N LYS A 111 -4.76 -5.97 -10.76
CA LYS A 111 -4.80 -5.26 -9.47
C LYS A 111 -5.75 -4.06 -9.53
N LEU A 112 -5.74 -3.29 -10.62
CA LEU A 112 -6.67 -2.18 -10.83
C LEU A 112 -8.13 -2.64 -10.86
N VAL A 113 -8.42 -3.77 -11.50
CA VAL A 113 -9.78 -4.35 -11.51
C VAL A 113 -10.23 -4.67 -10.08
N VAL A 114 -9.39 -5.33 -9.28
CA VAL A 114 -9.74 -5.69 -7.90
C VAL A 114 -9.90 -4.46 -7.01
N ILE A 115 -8.98 -3.48 -7.11
CA ILE A 115 -9.05 -2.22 -6.37
C ILE A 115 -10.33 -1.44 -6.73
N SER A 116 -10.66 -1.38 -8.03
CA SER A 116 -11.86 -0.72 -8.52
C SER A 116 -13.14 -1.43 -8.06
N ALA A 117 -13.16 -2.76 -8.08
CA ALA A 117 -14.28 -3.56 -7.59
C ALA A 117 -14.50 -3.34 -6.09
N MET A 118 -13.44 -3.34 -5.28
CA MET A 118 -13.52 -3.01 -3.84
C MET A 118 -14.05 -1.60 -3.61
N THR A 119 -13.54 -0.61 -4.35
CA THR A 119 -14.01 0.77 -4.28
C THR A 119 -15.49 0.87 -4.63
N LEU A 120 -15.93 0.20 -5.70
CA LEU A 120 -17.33 0.21 -6.12
C LEU A 120 -18.25 -0.43 -5.08
N VAL A 121 -17.86 -1.58 -4.50
CA VAL A 121 -18.66 -2.25 -3.46
C VAL A 121 -18.86 -1.35 -2.24
N VAL A 122 -17.81 -0.65 -1.80
CA VAL A 122 -17.89 0.27 -0.67
C VAL A 122 -18.69 1.53 -1.01
N ALA A 123 -18.54 2.05 -2.24
CA ALA A 123 -19.26 3.25 -2.69
C ALA A 123 -20.71 2.99 -3.09
N LEU A 124 -21.10 1.72 -3.32
CA LEU A 124 -22.40 1.34 -3.89
C LEU A 124 -23.61 1.99 -3.20
N PRO A 125 -23.68 2.07 -1.86
CA PRO A 125 -24.83 2.68 -1.17
C PRO A 125 -25.05 4.15 -1.50
N ALA A 126 -23.99 4.87 -1.90
CA ALA A 126 -24.04 6.30 -2.20
C ALA A 126 -23.79 6.61 -3.69
N LEU A 127 -23.66 5.61 -4.55
CA LEU A 127 -23.20 5.79 -5.94
C LEU A 127 -24.12 6.74 -6.74
N ASN A 128 -25.44 6.56 -6.62
CA ASN A 128 -26.43 7.41 -7.29
C ASN A 128 -26.31 8.89 -6.85
N ILE A 129 -26.02 9.12 -5.57
CA ILE A 129 -25.86 10.47 -5.01
C ILE A 129 -24.54 11.06 -5.49
N ILE A 130 -23.46 10.29 -5.42
CA ILE A 130 -22.12 10.69 -5.85
C ILE A 130 -22.14 11.19 -7.30
N VAL A 131 -22.82 10.47 -8.20
CA VAL A 131 -22.87 10.79 -9.64
C VAL A 131 -23.79 11.98 -9.93
N ARG A 132 -24.92 12.13 -9.22
CA ARG A 132 -25.89 13.21 -9.49
C ARG A 132 -25.50 14.54 -8.88
N GLN A 133 -24.73 14.53 -7.80
CA GLN A 133 -24.36 15.74 -7.10
C GLN A 133 -23.21 16.48 -7.78
N ARG A 134 -23.43 17.78 -8.04
CA ARG A 134 -22.36 18.70 -8.35
C ARG A 134 -21.72 19.17 -7.06
N LYS A 135 -20.58 18.59 -6.71
CA LYS A 135 -19.75 19.03 -5.59
C LYS A 135 -18.68 20.01 -6.07
N THR A 136 -18.01 20.66 -5.13
CA THR A 136 -16.86 21.50 -5.44
C THR A 136 -15.68 20.62 -5.84
N LEU A 137 -14.93 21.03 -6.87
CA LEU A 137 -13.79 20.25 -7.38
C LEU A 137 -12.72 19.97 -6.31
N TRP A 138 -12.54 20.88 -5.35
CA TRP A 138 -11.58 20.66 -4.26
C TRP A 138 -11.99 19.49 -3.35
N PHE A 139 -13.29 19.28 -3.14
CA PHE A 139 -13.80 18.20 -2.30
C PHE A 139 -13.56 16.85 -2.98
N ASP A 140 -13.97 16.72 -4.24
CA ASP A 140 -13.76 15.50 -5.01
C ASP A 140 -12.26 15.23 -5.23
N GLY A 141 -11.47 16.27 -5.50
CA GLY A 141 -10.02 16.16 -5.67
C GLY A 141 -9.29 15.68 -4.41
N ALA A 142 -9.69 16.15 -3.22
CA ALA A 142 -9.08 15.72 -1.96
C ALA A 142 -9.34 14.23 -1.68
N PHE A 143 -10.58 13.76 -1.88
CA PHE A 143 -10.91 12.34 -1.72
C PHE A 143 -10.26 11.48 -2.79
N ALA A 144 -10.25 11.92 -4.05
CA ALA A 144 -9.56 11.23 -5.13
C ALA A 144 -8.06 11.05 -4.82
N ALA A 145 -7.39 12.10 -4.35
CA ALA A 145 -5.99 12.01 -3.93
C ALA A 145 -5.80 11.02 -2.77
N GLY A 146 -6.64 11.08 -1.73
CA GLY A 146 -6.58 10.16 -0.59
C GLY A 146 -6.78 8.69 -1.00
N ILE A 147 -7.77 8.43 -1.87
CA ILE A 147 -8.05 7.10 -2.44
C ILE A 147 -6.85 6.61 -3.24
N LEU A 148 -6.34 7.43 -4.18
CA LEU A 148 -5.22 7.05 -5.04
C LEU A 148 -3.95 6.75 -4.23
N THR A 149 -3.56 7.64 -3.32
CA THR A 149 -2.36 7.43 -2.47
C THR A 149 -2.50 6.19 -1.61
N SER A 150 -3.68 5.96 -1.02
CA SER A 150 -3.92 4.77 -0.18
C SER A 150 -4.03 3.47 -0.99
N SER A 151 -4.25 3.56 -2.30
CA SER A 151 -4.31 2.39 -3.20
C SER A 151 -2.94 1.95 -3.70
N LEU A 152 -1.92 2.81 -3.61
CA LEU A 152 -0.58 2.53 -4.16
C LEU A 152 0.01 1.23 -3.62
N ALA A 153 -0.16 0.94 -2.32
CA ALA A 153 0.34 -0.30 -1.73
C ALA A 153 -0.29 -1.54 -2.39
N GLY A 154 -1.60 -1.51 -2.65
CA GLY A 154 -2.28 -2.62 -3.33
C GLY A 154 -1.90 -2.74 -4.80
N LEU A 155 -1.60 -1.61 -5.46
CA LEU A 155 -1.22 -1.55 -6.86
C LEU A 155 0.21 -2.07 -7.09
N ILE A 156 1.14 -1.65 -6.25
CA ILE A 156 2.56 -2.02 -6.33
C ILE A 156 2.73 -3.46 -5.84
N VAL A 157 2.21 -3.77 -4.65
CA VAL A 157 2.48 -5.03 -3.96
C VAL A 157 1.39 -6.05 -4.26
N VAL A 158 0.28 -6.00 -3.53
CA VAL A 158 -0.83 -6.95 -3.67
C VAL A 158 -2.14 -6.35 -3.13
N PRO A 159 -3.28 -6.47 -3.82
CA PRO A 159 -4.54 -5.85 -3.43
C PRO A 159 -5.26 -6.66 -2.34
N LYS A 160 -4.59 -6.88 -1.21
CA LYS A 160 -5.21 -7.49 -0.02
C LYS A 160 -5.95 -6.41 0.77
N PRO A 161 -7.17 -6.69 1.30
CA PRO A 161 -7.94 -5.71 2.08
C PRO A 161 -7.15 -5.05 3.21
N ARG A 162 -6.23 -5.79 3.84
CA ARG A 162 -5.37 -5.29 4.92
C ARG A 162 -4.47 -4.13 4.49
N TYR A 163 -3.96 -4.15 3.25
CA TYR A 163 -3.13 -3.07 2.70
C TYR A 163 -3.97 -1.93 2.13
N LEU A 164 -5.23 -2.20 1.81
CA LEU A 164 -6.17 -1.24 1.21
C LEU A 164 -7.12 -0.60 2.24
N LEU A 165 -6.91 -0.83 3.54
CA LEU A 165 -7.80 -0.32 4.59
C LEU A 165 -7.93 1.20 4.53
N GLY A 166 -6.82 1.92 4.31
CA GLY A 166 -6.86 3.38 4.14
C GLY A 166 -7.75 3.83 2.98
N MET A 167 -7.63 3.15 1.83
CA MET A 167 -8.47 3.41 0.66
C MET A 167 -9.95 3.15 0.99
N ILE A 168 -10.26 2.00 1.61
CA ILE A 168 -11.63 1.65 2.02
C ILE A 168 -12.21 2.74 2.93
N CYS A 169 -11.45 3.22 3.91
CA CYS A 169 -11.86 4.31 4.79
C CYS A 169 -12.15 5.60 4.02
N PHE A 170 -11.26 6.01 3.09
CA PHE A 170 -11.49 7.21 2.26
C PHE A 170 -12.75 7.08 1.39
N VAL A 171 -12.97 5.93 0.77
CA VAL A 171 -14.18 5.69 -0.05
C VAL A 171 -15.44 5.73 0.81
N ALA A 172 -15.43 5.09 1.98
CA ALA A 172 -16.56 5.09 2.91
C ALA A 172 -16.87 6.51 3.41
N MET A 173 -15.84 7.27 3.80
CA MET A 173 -16.01 8.66 4.22
C MET A 173 -16.54 9.54 3.09
N TYR A 174 -16.04 9.37 1.86
CA TYR A 174 -16.53 10.10 0.69
C TYR A 174 -18.01 9.80 0.44
N ALA A 175 -18.42 8.54 0.51
CA ALA A 175 -19.81 8.11 0.37
C ALA A 175 -20.73 8.74 1.44
N LEU A 176 -20.33 8.66 2.71
CA LEU A 176 -21.08 9.23 3.84
C LEU A 176 -21.23 10.75 3.75
N LEU A 177 -20.16 11.47 3.42
CA LEU A 177 -20.21 12.92 3.32
C LEU A 177 -21.05 13.37 2.12
N SER A 178 -20.95 12.67 0.98
CA SER A 178 -21.82 12.89 -0.18
C SER A 178 -23.29 12.76 0.18
N TRP A 179 -23.64 11.71 0.95
CA TRP A 179 -24.98 11.52 1.48
C TRP A 179 -25.42 12.70 2.36
N SER A 180 -24.59 13.12 3.32
CA SER A 180 -24.92 14.23 4.23
C SER A 180 -25.15 15.57 3.51
N LEU A 181 -24.45 15.79 2.40
CA LEU A 181 -24.61 16.99 1.58
C LEU A 181 -25.91 16.94 0.79
N ASP A 182 -26.37 15.74 0.41
CA ASP A 182 -27.65 15.55 -0.29
C ASP A 182 -28.81 15.93 0.61
N GLN A 183 -28.80 15.39 1.83
CA GLN A 183 -29.85 15.61 2.80
C GLN A 183 -30.02 17.10 3.11
N ARG A 184 -28.92 17.81 3.37
CA ARG A 184 -28.93 19.27 3.59
C ARG A 184 -29.46 20.05 2.40
N ARG A 185 -29.21 19.60 1.17
CA ARG A 185 -29.73 20.25 -0.03
C ARG A 185 -31.23 20.06 -0.15
N CYS A 186 -31.74 18.85 0.09
CA CYS A 186 -33.16 18.55 0.08
C CYS A 186 -33.91 19.40 1.11
N ASP A 187 -33.37 19.51 2.33
CA ASP A 187 -33.96 20.33 3.40
C ASP A 187 -34.09 21.81 3.01
N MET A 188 -33.08 22.39 2.34
CA MET A 188 -33.14 23.79 1.87
C MET A 188 -34.12 24.02 0.73
N THR A 189 -34.42 23.01 -0.09
CA THR A 189 -35.35 23.13 -1.24
C THR A 189 -36.81 22.93 -0.86
N GLN A 190 -37.10 22.49 0.36
CA GLN A 190 -38.46 22.28 0.87
C GLN A 190 -39.00 23.48 1.68
N CYS A 191 -38.25 24.58 1.78
CA CYS A 191 -38.68 25.89 2.30
C CYS A 191 -38.93 26.87 1.14
#